data_AF-A0A3D1J5K7-F1
#
_entry.id   AF-A0A3D1J5K7-F1
#
_cell.length_a   1.000
_cell.length_b   1.000
_cell.length_c   1.000
_cell.angle_alpha   90.00
_cell.angle_beta   90.00
_cell.angle_gamma   90.00
#
_symmetry.space_group_name_H-M   'P 1'
#
loop_
_entity.id
_entity.type
_entity.pdbx_description
1 polymer ?
#
loop_
_entity_poly.entity_id
_entity_poly.type
_entity_poly.pdbx_seq_one_letter_code
_entity_poly.pdbx_strand_id
1 'polypeptide(L)'
;MASFINTNIASLNAQRNLTTSQAGLSTALQRLSSGLRINSAKDDAAGMSIASRMESQIGGMTQAARNANDGISLAQTAEGDLNQITNNLQRMRDLSVQSANASNSASDRAALQNEVSQLASEIDRVAGNSSFNGVKLLDGTFNAQTFQVGANNTTNDRITVSSIGSARTGTLGQTYGATIAGTTLTAATGLTAAGQFTIAVNGGATVDVFSASGGAAVGGSAKALAAAINSSNITGITATANATSTTTGTYSAASPITADGTATLTINGTAINIGLTVAGAGAVNVNATAAAITANSAATGVTATVVGTTIKLSNSDGSNIVANFAPGGATGALAANVGLGGVAGDAANVTTFSSYKLAYSGSGSVVIGGTGAAATIGVATGTTASAATGTAVSQLDIST
;
A
#
# COMPACT_ATOMS: atom_id res chain seq x y z
N MET A 1 -93.52 2.93 -5.73
CA MET A 1 -92.90 3.59 -4.58
C MET A 1 -93.43 2.89 -3.33
N ALA A 2 -92.62 2.01 -2.72
CA ALA A 2 -93.06 1.25 -1.55
C ALA A 2 -92.87 2.12 -0.30
N SER A 3 -93.95 2.37 0.45
CA SER A 3 -93.93 3.16 1.67
C SER A 3 -94.05 2.23 2.88
N PHE A 4 -92.95 2.10 3.63
CA PHE A 4 -92.88 1.29 4.85
C PHE A 4 -92.71 2.25 6.04
N ILE A 5 -93.64 2.24 6.99
CA ILE A 5 -93.70 3.22 8.11
C ILE A 5 -92.76 2.83 9.26
N ASN A 6 -92.61 1.54 9.56
CA ASN A 6 -91.73 1.08 10.64
C ASN A 6 -90.23 1.20 10.33
N THR A 7 -89.85 1.36 9.07
CA THR A 7 -88.43 1.48 8.67
C THR A 7 -88.28 2.68 7.74
N ASN A 8 -88.05 3.86 8.32
CA ASN A 8 -87.89 5.11 7.58
C ASN A 8 -86.49 5.21 6.95
N ILE A 9 -86.42 4.86 5.67
CA ILE A 9 -85.18 4.83 4.88
C ILE A 9 -84.54 6.23 4.76
N ALA A 10 -85.34 7.32 4.70
CA ALA A 10 -84.81 8.68 4.60
C ALA A 10 -84.08 9.10 5.89
N SER A 11 -84.64 8.75 7.06
CA SER A 11 -84.01 8.98 8.37
C SER A 11 -82.72 8.15 8.52
N LEU A 12 -82.74 6.87 8.15
CA LEU A 12 -81.56 5.99 8.15
C LEU A 12 -80.45 6.49 7.21
N ASN A 13 -80.79 7.09 6.06
CA ASN A 13 -79.82 7.73 5.17
C ASN A 13 -79.23 9.00 5.79
N ALA A 14 -80.05 9.85 6.40
CA ALA A 14 -79.59 11.07 7.07
C ALA A 14 -78.65 10.74 8.25
N GLN A 15 -79.00 9.75 9.07
CA GLN A 15 -78.14 9.28 10.17
C GLN A 15 -76.81 8.72 9.66
N ARG A 16 -76.81 7.88 8.59
CA ARG A 16 -75.57 7.39 7.98
C ARG A 16 -74.67 8.53 7.48
N ASN A 17 -75.23 9.51 6.77
CA ASN A 17 -74.47 10.67 6.31
C ASN A 17 -73.89 11.49 7.48
N LEU A 18 -74.66 11.68 8.55
CA LEU A 18 -74.19 12.37 9.76
C LEU A 18 -73.01 11.61 10.40
N THR A 19 -73.09 10.29 10.54
CA THR A 19 -71.98 9.47 11.06
C THR A 19 -70.73 9.62 10.19
N THR A 20 -70.85 9.66 8.86
CA THR A 20 -69.72 9.89 7.95
C THR A 20 -69.12 11.29 8.14
N SER A 21 -69.95 12.34 8.24
CA SER A 21 -69.46 13.71 8.50
C SER A 21 -68.78 13.85 9.86
N GLN A 22 -69.32 13.19 10.90
CA GLN A 22 -68.76 13.22 12.24
C GLN A 22 -67.42 12.47 12.32
N ALA A 23 -67.28 11.35 11.59
CA ALA A 23 -66.00 10.67 11.44
C ALA A 23 -64.96 11.55 10.72
N GLY A 24 -65.36 12.24 9.64
CA GLY A 24 -64.48 13.19 8.92
C GLY A 24 -64.03 14.36 9.79
N LEU A 25 -64.94 14.95 10.57
CA LEU A 25 -64.61 16.01 11.54
C LEU A 25 -63.65 15.50 12.63
N SER A 26 -63.88 14.30 13.16
CA SER A 26 -63.00 13.69 14.16
C SER A 26 -61.57 13.51 13.63
N THR A 27 -61.42 13.03 12.39
CA THR A 27 -60.10 12.94 11.74
C THR A 27 -59.46 14.32 11.51
N ALA A 28 -60.24 15.33 11.10
CA ALA A 28 -59.73 16.69 10.92
C ALA A 28 -59.24 17.28 12.25
N LEU A 29 -59.98 17.09 13.34
CA LEU A 29 -59.58 17.52 14.68
C LEU A 29 -58.32 16.77 15.17
N GLN A 30 -58.20 15.47 14.89
CA GLN A 30 -57.00 14.69 15.23
C GLN A 30 -55.76 15.21 14.48
N ARG A 31 -55.89 15.51 13.18
CA ARG A 31 -54.82 16.10 12.37
C ARG A 31 -54.47 17.51 12.84
N LEU A 32 -55.46 18.32 13.21
CA LEU A 32 -55.24 19.66 13.73
C LEU A 32 -54.49 19.62 15.08
N SER A 33 -54.91 18.73 15.98
CA SER A 33 -54.30 18.60 17.31
C SER A 33 -52.87 18.05 17.27
N SER A 34 -52.55 17.17 16.33
CA SER A 34 -51.22 16.58 16.17
C SER A 34 -50.29 17.41 15.27
N GLY A 35 -50.86 18.23 14.39
CA GLY A 35 -50.13 18.88 13.30
C GLY A 35 -49.68 17.91 12.19
N LEU A 36 -50.01 16.62 12.29
CA LEU A 36 -49.58 15.59 11.35
C LEU A 36 -50.72 15.18 10.42
N ARG A 37 -50.45 15.12 9.12
CA ARG A 37 -51.43 14.65 8.13
C ARG A 37 -51.68 13.13 8.24
N ILE A 38 -50.68 12.35 8.61
CA ILE A 38 -50.75 10.89 8.79
C ILE A 38 -50.56 10.63 10.28
N ASN A 39 -51.61 10.19 10.96
CA ASN A 39 -51.54 9.87 12.39
C ASN A 39 -51.55 8.36 12.67
N SER A 40 -52.01 7.56 11.71
CA SER A 40 -52.06 6.11 11.85
C SER A 40 -51.93 5.42 10.50
N ALA A 41 -51.54 4.15 10.51
CA ALA A 41 -51.39 3.34 9.30
C ALA A 41 -52.71 3.16 8.49
N LYS A 42 -53.88 3.43 9.11
CA LYS A 42 -55.18 3.41 8.43
C LYS A 42 -55.35 4.59 7.46
N ASP A 43 -54.67 5.71 7.70
CA ASP A 43 -54.82 6.94 6.93
C ASP A 43 -53.98 6.88 5.64
N ASP A 44 -52.77 6.33 5.72
CA ASP A 44 -51.87 6.05 4.60
C ASP A 44 -50.76 5.08 5.04
N ALA A 45 -50.90 3.79 4.71
CA ALA A 45 -49.92 2.78 5.12
C ALA A 45 -48.54 2.98 4.46
N ALA A 46 -48.52 3.40 3.19
CA ALA A 46 -47.28 3.64 2.46
C ALA A 46 -46.58 4.90 2.99
N GLY A 47 -47.32 5.99 3.18
CA GLY A 47 -46.82 7.24 3.75
C GLY A 47 -46.29 7.05 5.17
N MET A 48 -46.99 6.29 6.03
CA MET A 48 -46.51 5.93 7.37
C MET A 48 -45.19 5.14 7.31
N SER A 49 -45.09 4.14 6.42
CA SER A 49 -43.85 3.34 6.30
C SER A 49 -42.63 4.15 5.87
N ILE A 50 -42.83 5.10 4.94
CA ILE A 50 -41.77 6.01 4.48
C ILE A 50 -41.39 6.96 5.62
N ALA A 51 -42.38 7.53 6.31
CA ALA A 51 -42.16 8.44 7.42
C ALA A 51 -41.38 7.75 8.56
N SER A 52 -41.77 6.54 8.97
CA SER A 52 -41.05 5.78 10.00
C SER A 52 -39.61 5.44 9.59
N ARG A 53 -39.37 5.12 8.31
CA ARG A 53 -38.00 4.91 7.80
C ARG A 53 -37.17 6.20 7.84
N MET A 54 -37.75 7.33 7.44
CA MET A 54 -37.09 8.63 7.52
C MET A 54 -36.82 9.03 8.97
N GLU A 55 -37.76 8.79 9.89
CA GLU A 55 -37.59 9.06 11.32
C GLU A 55 -36.46 8.21 11.92
N SER A 56 -36.38 6.93 11.56
CA SER A 56 -35.25 6.06 11.94
C SER A 56 -33.93 6.58 11.37
N GLN A 57 -33.91 7.04 10.11
CA GLN A 57 -32.72 7.61 9.49
C GLN A 57 -32.28 8.92 10.17
N ILE A 58 -33.22 9.80 10.53
CA ILE A 58 -32.96 11.04 11.27
C ILE A 58 -32.40 10.73 12.67
N GLY A 59 -33.00 9.78 13.39
CA GLY A 59 -32.49 9.33 14.69
C GLY A 59 -31.08 8.77 14.59
N GLY A 60 -30.82 7.93 13.57
CA GLY A 60 -29.50 7.40 13.26
C GLY A 60 -28.47 8.49 12.95
N MET A 61 -28.82 9.46 12.09
CA MET A 61 -27.96 10.60 11.76
C MET A 61 -27.67 11.49 12.97
N THR A 62 -28.65 11.68 13.85
CA THR A 62 -28.46 12.48 15.08
C THR A 62 -27.47 11.81 16.04
N GLN A 63 -27.55 10.48 16.19
CA GLN A 63 -26.56 9.74 16.97
C GLN A 63 -25.19 9.76 16.28
N ALA A 64 -25.14 9.56 14.98
CA ALA A 64 -23.91 9.64 14.19
C ALA A 64 -23.20 11.00 14.35
N ALA A 65 -23.95 12.10 14.37
CA ALA A 65 -23.39 13.43 14.63
C ALA A 65 -22.76 13.53 16.03
N ARG A 66 -23.37 12.92 17.06
CA ARG A 66 -22.77 12.86 18.40
C ARG A 66 -21.48 12.03 18.40
N ASN A 67 -21.49 10.85 17.79
CA ASN A 67 -20.30 10.00 17.68
C ASN A 67 -19.16 10.70 16.91
N ALA A 68 -19.49 11.49 15.87
CA ALA A 68 -18.50 12.28 15.14
C ALA A 68 -17.87 13.36 16.03
N ASN A 69 -18.65 14.02 16.88
CA ASN A 69 -18.12 14.98 17.87
C ASN A 69 -17.22 14.30 18.91
N ASP A 70 -17.52 13.06 19.31
CA ASP A 70 -16.62 12.29 20.17
C ASP A 70 -15.29 11.99 19.46
N GLY A 71 -15.33 11.64 18.17
CA GLY A 71 -14.14 11.48 17.34
C GLY A 71 -13.30 12.75 17.23
N ILE A 72 -13.97 13.91 17.06
CA ILE A 72 -13.31 15.23 17.07
C ILE A 72 -12.66 15.50 18.43
N SER A 73 -13.36 15.25 19.53
CA SER A 73 -12.87 15.49 20.88
C SER A 73 -11.64 14.62 21.20
N LEU A 74 -11.66 13.36 20.75
CA LEU A 74 -10.52 12.46 20.87
C LEU A 74 -9.30 13.00 20.12
N ALA A 75 -9.49 13.40 18.86
CA ALA A 75 -8.42 13.94 18.03
C ALA A 75 -7.84 15.24 18.62
N GLN A 76 -8.69 16.15 19.11
CA GLN A 76 -8.26 17.39 19.76
C GLN A 76 -7.50 17.15 21.07
N THR A 77 -7.91 16.14 21.85
CA THR A 77 -7.18 15.76 23.06
C THR A 77 -5.78 15.27 22.71
N ALA A 78 -5.67 14.37 21.73
CA ALA A 78 -4.38 13.90 21.24
C ALA A 78 -3.52 15.04 20.67
N GLU A 79 -4.10 15.97 19.91
CA GLU A 79 -3.41 17.12 19.35
C GLU A 79 -2.90 18.09 20.44
N GLY A 80 -3.71 18.35 21.47
CA GLY A 80 -3.31 19.17 22.62
C GLY A 80 -2.09 18.59 23.35
N ASP A 81 -2.11 17.29 23.61
CA ASP A 81 -0.99 16.60 24.26
C ASP A 81 0.26 16.56 23.36
N LEU A 82 0.09 16.33 22.05
CA LEU A 82 1.19 16.38 21.08
C LEU A 82 1.81 17.77 20.96
N ASN A 83 1.04 18.84 21.12
CA ASN A 83 1.56 20.20 21.16
C ASN A 83 2.48 20.42 22.37
N GLN A 84 2.14 19.90 23.56
CA GLN A 84 3.01 19.96 24.73
C GLN A 84 4.31 19.18 24.50
N ILE A 85 4.22 17.98 23.92
CA ILE A 85 5.39 17.18 23.56
C ILE A 85 6.27 17.94 22.55
N THR A 86 5.66 18.58 21.55
CA THR A 86 6.37 19.38 20.54
C THR A 86 7.12 20.56 21.17
N ASN A 87 6.50 21.29 22.09
CA ASN A 87 7.15 22.39 22.81
C ASN A 87 8.34 21.90 23.64
N ASN A 88 8.21 20.76 24.34
CA ASN A 88 9.30 20.16 25.09
C ASN A 88 10.45 19.73 24.17
N LEU A 89 10.15 19.12 23.02
CA LEU A 89 11.17 18.74 22.03
C LEU A 89 11.89 19.96 21.43
N GLN A 90 11.18 21.05 21.18
CA GLN A 90 11.78 22.32 20.75
C GLN A 90 12.71 22.88 21.83
N ARG A 91 12.30 22.86 23.10
CA ARG A 91 13.17 23.25 24.21
C ARG A 91 14.42 22.37 24.33
N MET A 92 14.27 21.04 24.19
CA MET A 92 15.40 20.12 24.16
C MET A 92 16.36 20.43 23.01
N ARG A 93 15.84 20.83 21.84
CA ARG A 93 16.65 21.27 20.70
C ARG A 93 17.43 22.55 21.02
N ASP A 94 16.80 23.53 21.64
CA ASP A 94 17.46 24.78 22.05
C ASP A 94 18.61 24.52 23.03
N LEU A 95 18.37 23.66 24.03
CA LEU A 95 19.39 23.23 24.99
C LEU A 95 20.54 22.48 24.31
N SER A 96 20.23 21.64 23.31
CA SER A 96 21.24 20.93 22.53
C SER A 96 22.13 21.90 21.75
N VAL A 97 21.53 22.91 21.10
CA VAL A 97 22.27 23.96 20.38
C VAL A 97 23.08 24.83 21.35
N GLN A 98 22.51 25.14 22.52
CA GLN A 98 23.21 25.89 23.56
C GLN A 98 24.44 25.11 24.06
N SER A 99 24.30 23.82 24.36
CA SER A 99 25.39 22.97 24.88
C SER A 99 26.54 22.82 23.87
N ALA A 100 26.22 22.78 22.58
CA ALA A 100 27.20 22.65 21.50
C ALA A 100 28.19 23.83 21.40
N ASN A 101 27.92 24.96 22.06
CA ASN A 101 28.85 26.09 22.07
C ASN A 101 30.11 25.75 22.89
N ALA A 102 31.29 26.05 22.32
CA ALA A 102 32.59 25.76 22.91
C ALA A 102 32.85 26.51 24.23
N SER A 103 32.14 27.61 24.49
CA SER A 103 32.28 28.41 25.71
C SER A 103 31.68 27.76 26.95
N ASN A 104 30.84 26.72 26.83
CA ASN A 104 30.27 26.02 27.98
C ASN A 104 31.29 25.10 28.64
N SER A 105 31.35 25.13 29.96
CA SER A 105 32.13 24.16 30.73
C SER A 105 31.42 22.81 30.80
N ALA A 106 32.15 21.75 31.19
CA ALA A 106 31.56 20.44 31.41
C ALA A 106 30.45 20.45 32.48
N SER A 107 30.58 21.28 33.53
CA SER A 107 29.54 21.45 34.55
C SER A 107 28.29 22.13 33.99
N ASP A 108 28.44 23.10 33.08
CA ASP A 108 27.30 23.75 32.43
C ASP A 108 26.55 22.76 31.53
N ARG A 109 27.29 21.97 30.74
CA ARG A 109 26.70 20.92 29.89
C ARG A 109 25.98 19.84 30.71
N ALA A 110 26.53 19.47 31.88
CA ALA A 110 25.86 18.55 32.79
C ALA A 110 24.56 19.12 33.37
N ALA A 111 24.51 20.42 33.68
CA ALA A 111 23.29 21.08 34.13
C ALA A 111 22.23 21.14 33.01
N LEU A 112 22.63 21.44 31.77
CA LEU A 112 21.74 21.40 30.60
C LEU A 112 21.20 19.98 30.35
N GLN A 113 22.04 18.94 30.50
CA GLN A 113 21.62 17.55 30.39
C GLN A 113 20.57 17.16 31.44
N ASN A 114 20.67 17.69 32.67
CA ASN A 114 19.64 17.47 33.69
C ASN A 114 18.30 18.08 33.28
N GLU A 115 18.29 19.27 32.67
CA GLU A 115 17.05 19.88 32.14
C GLU A 115 16.47 19.04 31.00
N VAL A 116 17.31 18.57 30.05
CA VAL A 116 16.91 17.65 28.98
C VAL A 116 16.30 16.36 29.55
N SER A 117 16.86 15.81 30.62
CA SER A 117 16.36 14.60 31.27
C SER A 117 14.99 14.82 31.94
N GLN A 118 14.76 16.01 32.52
CA GLN A 118 13.46 16.38 33.07
C GLN A 118 12.42 16.58 31.96
N LEU A 119 12.78 17.23 30.86
CA LEU A 119 11.90 17.39 29.69
C LEU A 119 11.53 16.05 29.07
N ALA A 120 12.49 15.12 28.97
CA ALA A 120 12.23 13.75 28.53
C ALA A 120 11.23 13.03 29.46
N SER A 121 11.43 13.15 30.78
CA SER A 121 10.50 12.57 31.76
C SER A 121 9.10 13.17 31.66
N GLU A 122 9.00 14.47 31.39
CA GLU A 122 7.73 15.16 31.19
C GLU A 122 7.03 14.71 29.89
N ILE A 123 7.77 14.53 28.79
CA ILE A 123 7.25 13.95 27.55
C ILE A 123 6.67 12.56 27.81
N ASP A 124 7.40 11.69 28.51
CA ASP A 124 6.90 10.34 28.86
C ASP A 124 5.66 10.39 29.76
N ARG A 125 5.61 11.34 30.69
CA ARG A 125 4.44 11.55 31.55
C ARG A 125 3.22 11.98 30.74
N VAL A 126 3.36 12.97 29.84
CA VAL A 126 2.27 13.43 28.96
C VAL A 126 1.81 12.30 28.04
N ALA A 127 2.74 11.62 27.35
CA ALA A 127 2.42 10.51 26.46
C ALA A 127 1.75 9.34 27.19
N GLY A 128 2.23 8.98 28.38
CA GLY A 128 1.68 7.91 29.20
C GLY A 128 0.35 8.24 29.88
N ASN A 129 0.07 9.52 30.16
CA ASN A 129 -1.17 9.94 30.81
C ASN A 129 -2.27 10.34 29.83
N SER A 130 -1.92 10.69 28.59
CA SER A 130 -2.86 11.03 27.52
C SER A 130 -3.91 9.94 27.34
N SER A 131 -5.16 10.27 27.63
CA SER A 131 -6.28 9.33 27.52
C SER A 131 -7.60 10.02 27.21
N PHE A 132 -8.43 9.34 26.43
CA PHE A 132 -9.81 9.75 26.18
C PHE A 132 -10.74 8.60 26.53
N ASN A 133 -11.67 8.83 27.46
CA ASN A 133 -12.60 7.82 27.94
C ASN A 133 -11.93 6.49 28.36
N GLY A 134 -10.77 6.58 29.03
CA GLY A 134 -9.99 5.42 29.49
C GLY A 134 -9.10 4.76 28.42
N VAL A 135 -9.21 5.15 27.15
CA VAL A 135 -8.33 4.67 26.07
C VAL A 135 -7.07 5.53 26.03
N LYS A 136 -5.90 4.90 26.11
CA LYS A 136 -4.60 5.57 25.98
C LYS A 136 -4.33 5.98 24.54
N LEU A 137 -3.90 7.21 24.33
CA LEU A 137 -3.77 7.78 22.98
C LEU A 137 -2.33 7.73 22.45
N LEU A 138 -1.34 8.07 23.27
CA LEU A 138 0.02 8.38 22.83
C LEU A 138 1.11 7.42 23.35
N ASP A 139 0.76 6.33 24.02
CA ASP A 139 1.72 5.37 24.57
C ASP A 139 2.08 4.22 23.61
N GLY A 140 1.47 4.21 22.41
CA GLY A 140 1.64 3.16 21.40
C GLY A 140 0.71 1.97 21.53
N THR A 141 -0.16 1.93 22.55
CA THR A 141 -1.15 0.85 22.74
C THR A 141 -2.51 1.15 22.10
N PHE A 142 -2.65 2.33 21.47
CA PHE A 142 -3.88 2.74 20.80
C PHE A 142 -4.21 1.79 19.64
N ASN A 143 -5.23 0.96 19.84
CA ASN A 143 -5.78 0.08 18.82
C ASN A 143 -6.81 0.80 17.97
N ALA A 144 -7.01 0.31 16.73
CA ALA A 144 -7.96 0.88 15.79
C ALA A 144 -9.34 1.13 16.43
N GLN A 145 -9.77 2.40 16.44
CA GLN A 145 -11.10 2.81 16.92
C GLN A 145 -11.95 3.22 15.73
N THR A 146 -13.18 2.69 15.65
CA THR A 146 -14.11 2.98 14.56
C THR A 146 -15.32 3.75 15.07
N PHE A 147 -15.55 4.91 14.48
CA PHE A 147 -16.68 5.78 14.78
C PHE A 147 -17.75 5.61 13.71
N GLN A 148 -18.97 5.31 14.15
CA GLN A 148 -20.15 5.24 13.28
C GLN A 148 -20.68 6.67 13.05
N VAL A 149 -20.55 7.16 11.81
CA VAL A 149 -20.88 8.54 11.41
C VAL A 149 -22.00 8.62 10.36
N GLY A 150 -22.64 7.49 10.04
CA GLY A 150 -23.86 7.46 9.25
C GLY A 150 -24.97 6.62 9.88
N ALA A 151 -26.18 6.71 9.32
CA ALA A 151 -27.36 6.02 9.83
C ALA A 151 -27.45 4.55 9.41
N ASN A 152 -26.69 4.12 8.40
CA ASN A 152 -26.70 2.75 7.90
C ASN A 152 -25.45 1.98 8.34
N ASN A 153 -25.49 0.66 8.21
CA ASN A 153 -24.37 -0.22 8.57
C ASN A 153 -23.43 -0.48 7.37
N THR A 154 -23.06 0.57 6.62
CA THR A 154 -22.15 0.43 5.47
C THR A 154 -20.73 0.86 5.81
N THR A 155 -19.75 0.45 5.00
CA THR A 155 -18.35 0.89 5.17
C THR A 155 -18.19 2.40 5.02
N ASN A 156 -19.02 3.04 4.20
CA ASN A 156 -18.99 4.49 3.97
C ASN A 156 -19.52 5.30 5.17
N ASP A 157 -20.22 4.65 6.10
CA ASP A 157 -20.78 5.28 7.30
C ASP A 157 -19.84 5.20 8.51
N ARG A 158 -18.58 4.81 8.29
CA ARG A 158 -17.59 4.56 9.33
C ARG A 158 -16.30 5.33 9.07
N ILE A 159 -15.77 5.94 10.12
CA ILE A 159 -14.42 6.52 10.14
C ILE A 159 -13.59 5.72 11.13
N THR A 160 -12.48 5.14 10.67
CA THR A 160 -11.56 4.38 11.52
C THR A 160 -10.26 5.15 11.71
N VAL A 161 -9.93 5.45 12.97
CA VAL A 161 -8.59 5.88 13.36
C VAL A 161 -7.77 4.61 13.52
N SER A 162 -6.94 4.29 12.52
CA SER A 162 -6.28 2.97 12.42
C SER A 162 -5.24 2.74 13.53
N SER A 163 -4.47 3.78 13.87
CA SER A 163 -3.47 3.74 14.94
C SER A 163 -3.02 5.14 15.28
N ILE A 164 -2.59 5.36 16.52
CA ILE A 164 -1.83 6.54 16.93
C ILE A 164 -0.46 6.03 17.41
N GLY A 165 0.62 6.60 16.89
CA GLY A 165 1.98 6.20 17.23
C GLY A 165 2.34 6.55 18.68
N SER A 166 3.31 5.82 19.24
CA SER A 166 3.86 6.16 20.56
C SER A 166 4.66 7.46 20.49
N ALA A 167 4.31 8.42 21.34
CA ALA A 167 5.07 9.65 21.58
C ALA A 167 5.98 9.56 22.81
N ARG A 168 6.24 8.35 23.33
CA ARG A 168 7.19 8.12 24.42
C ARG A 168 8.63 8.38 23.98
N THR A 169 9.49 8.81 24.90
CA THR A 169 10.87 9.20 24.56
C THR A 169 11.73 8.05 24.05
N GLY A 170 11.40 6.81 24.44
CA GLY A 170 12.05 5.60 23.92
C GLY A 170 11.71 5.27 22.47
N THR A 171 10.62 5.82 21.93
CA THR A 171 10.19 5.61 20.53
C THR A 171 10.40 6.84 19.66
N LEU A 172 10.31 8.04 20.22
CA LEU A 172 10.63 9.28 19.50
C LEU A 172 12.10 9.31 19.09
N GLY A 173 12.38 9.82 17.90
CA GLY A 173 13.74 9.83 17.32
C GLY A 173 14.18 8.50 16.68
N GLN A 174 13.39 7.45 16.86
CA GLN A 174 13.60 6.14 16.22
C GLN A 174 12.69 6.01 15.00
N THR A 175 13.23 5.53 13.90
CA THR A 175 12.44 5.01 12.76
C THR A 175 12.42 3.49 12.84
N TYR A 176 11.23 2.92 12.84
CA TYR A 176 11.05 1.48 12.80
C TYR A 176 10.88 1.01 11.36
N GLY A 177 11.68 0.04 10.96
CA GLY A 177 11.44 -0.68 9.72
C GLY A 177 12.12 -2.02 9.64
N ALA A 178 11.77 -2.76 8.60
CA ALA A 178 12.45 -4.00 8.21
C ALA A 178 12.77 -3.93 6.72
N THR A 179 13.95 -4.41 6.33
CA THR A 179 14.25 -4.69 4.92
C THR A 179 14.32 -6.20 4.75
N ILE A 180 13.45 -6.72 3.87
CA ILE A 180 13.44 -8.12 3.49
C ILE A 180 14.11 -8.22 2.13
N ALA A 181 15.30 -8.82 2.10
CA ALA A 181 16.02 -9.06 0.86
C ALA A 181 15.30 -10.16 0.07
N GLY A 182 14.98 -9.88 -1.20
CA GLY A 182 14.46 -10.90 -2.09
C GLY A 182 15.55 -11.78 -2.66
N THR A 183 15.14 -12.99 -3.03
CA THR A 183 15.94 -13.95 -3.77
C THR A 183 15.75 -13.73 -5.27
N THR A 184 16.75 -14.11 -6.07
CA THR A 184 16.61 -14.07 -7.53
C THR A 184 15.49 -15.01 -7.95
N LEU A 185 14.55 -14.49 -8.74
CA LEU A 185 13.45 -15.28 -9.29
C LEU A 185 13.99 -16.34 -10.26
N THR A 186 13.28 -17.44 -10.43
CA THR A 186 13.66 -18.50 -11.39
C THR A 186 12.54 -18.93 -12.33
N ALA A 187 11.31 -18.43 -12.10
CA ALA A 187 10.13 -18.79 -12.88
C ALA A 187 9.70 -17.61 -13.78
N ALA A 188 9.50 -17.87 -15.07
CA ALA A 188 8.99 -16.86 -16.02
C ALA A 188 7.54 -16.44 -15.72
N THR A 189 6.74 -17.38 -15.19
CA THR A 189 5.42 -17.12 -14.62
C THR A 189 5.56 -16.90 -13.12
N GLY A 190 5.04 -15.78 -12.61
CA GLY A 190 5.03 -15.45 -11.18
C GLY A 190 3.84 -16.11 -10.48
N LEU A 191 2.88 -15.32 -10.03
CA LEU A 191 1.71 -15.79 -9.28
C LEU A 191 0.55 -16.12 -10.24
N THR A 192 -0.03 -17.30 -10.11
CA THR A 192 -1.10 -17.80 -11.01
C THR A 192 -2.44 -18.02 -10.31
N ALA A 193 -2.47 -17.94 -8.98
CA ALA A 193 -3.63 -18.24 -8.15
C ALA A 193 -3.52 -17.57 -6.79
N ALA A 194 -4.68 -17.32 -6.18
CA ALA A 194 -4.78 -16.77 -4.84
C ALA A 194 -4.11 -17.67 -3.78
N GLY A 195 -3.58 -17.05 -2.73
CA GLY A 195 -2.94 -17.72 -1.59
C GLY A 195 -1.51 -18.20 -1.85
N GLN A 196 -0.96 -18.00 -3.05
CA GLN A 196 0.45 -18.34 -3.33
C GLN A 196 1.44 -17.40 -2.67
N PHE A 197 1.08 -16.12 -2.49
CA PHE A 197 1.93 -15.15 -1.81
C PHE A 197 1.07 -14.22 -0.97
N THR A 198 1.22 -14.33 0.34
CA THR A 198 0.47 -13.51 1.29
C THR A 198 1.40 -12.75 2.21
N ILE A 199 0.97 -11.55 2.62
CA ILE A 199 1.68 -10.71 3.58
C ILE A 199 0.72 -10.34 4.70
N ALA A 200 1.16 -10.46 5.94
CA ALA A 200 0.48 -9.92 7.11
C ALA A 200 1.44 -9.00 7.87
N VAL A 201 0.92 -7.90 8.42
CA VAL A 201 1.70 -6.92 9.20
C VAL A 201 1.17 -6.90 10.62
N ASN A 202 2.06 -7.04 11.59
CA ASN A 202 1.81 -6.90 13.03
C ASN A 202 0.60 -7.71 13.53
N GLY A 203 0.46 -8.97 13.06
CA GLY A 203 -0.66 -9.84 13.43
C GLY A 203 -2.02 -9.44 12.84
N GLY A 204 -2.06 -8.47 11.93
CA GLY A 204 -3.26 -8.02 11.23
C GLY A 204 -3.75 -9.01 10.16
N ALA A 205 -4.74 -8.57 9.39
CA ALA A 205 -5.32 -9.37 8.31
C ALA A 205 -4.24 -9.81 7.30
N THR A 206 -4.32 -11.07 6.89
CA THR A 206 -3.48 -11.61 5.82
C THR A 206 -3.99 -11.10 4.48
N VAL A 207 -3.13 -10.40 3.73
CA VAL A 207 -3.43 -9.87 2.41
C VAL A 207 -2.76 -10.74 1.35
N ASP A 208 -3.52 -11.14 0.35
CA ASP A 208 -3.01 -11.85 -0.82
C ASP A 208 -2.45 -10.85 -1.83
N VAL A 209 -1.23 -11.09 -2.32
CA VAL A 209 -0.53 -10.24 -3.28
C VAL A 209 -1.00 -10.51 -4.72
N PHE A 210 -1.81 -11.55 -4.93
CA PHE A 210 -2.41 -11.85 -6.22
C PHE A 210 -3.59 -10.92 -6.56
N SER A 211 -3.53 -10.23 -7.71
CA SER A 211 -4.67 -9.45 -8.22
C SER A 211 -5.65 -10.34 -8.98
N ALA A 212 -6.70 -10.79 -8.30
CA ALA A 212 -7.73 -11.64 -8.91
C ALA A 212 -8.63 -10.92 -9.94
N SER A 213 -8.56 -9.58 -10.05
CA SER A 213 -9.36 -8.82 -11.01
C SER A 213 -8.94 -9.12 -12.46
N GLY A 214 -9.67 -10.03 -13.10
CA GLY A 214 -9.47 -10.43 -14.49
C GLY A 214 -8.70 -11.75 -14.70
N GLY A 215 -8.28 -12.45 -13.63
CA GLY A 215 -7.64 -13.76 -13.73
C GLY A 215 -6.26 -13.79 -14.41
N ALA A 216 -5.62 -12.63 -14.60
CA ALA A 216 -4.30 -12.54 -15.20
C ALA A 216 -3.23 -12.92 -14.18
N ALA A 217 -2.33 -13.83 -14.56
CA ALA A 217 -1.16 -14.17 -13.75
C ALA A 217 -0.25 -12.93 -13.53
N VAL A 218 0.34 -12.80 -12.35
CA VAL A 218 1.42 -11.84 -12.12
C VAL A 218 2.66 -12.36 -12.84
N GLY A 219 3.26 -11.52 -13.70
CA GLY A 219 4.48 -11.88 -14.42
C GLY A 219 5.62 -12.27 -13.47
N GLY A 220 6.47 -13.22 -13.88
CA GLY A 220 7.62 -13.69 -13.09
C GLY A 220 8.83 -12.77 -13.14
N SER A 221 8.61 -11.45 -13.27
CA SER A 221 9.68 -10.46 -13.20
C SER A 221 9.64 -9.74 -11.87
N ALA A 222 10.81 -9.26 -11.40
CA ALA A 222 10.89 -8.51 -10.16
C ALA A 222 10.03 -7.23 -10.23
N LYS A 223 9.96 -6.59 -11.40
CA LYS A 223 9.06 -5.46 -11.65
C LYS A 223 7.58 -5.81 -11.45
N ALA A 224 7.13 -6.92 -12.04
CA ALA A 224 5.72 -7.33 -11.96
C ALA A 224 5.32 -7.70 -10.53
N LEU A 225 6.17 -8.44 -9.81
CA LEU A 225 5.94 -8.79 -8.40
C LEU A 225 5.97 -7.55 -7.50
N ALA A 226 6.95 -6.65 -7.66
CA ALA A 226 7.00 -5.41 -6.89
C ALA A 226 5.75 -4.54 -7.15
N ALA A 227 5.28 -4.45 -8.39
CA ALA A 227 4.06 -3.73 -8.74
C ALA A 227 2.80 -4.37 -8.11
N ALA A 228 2.71 -5.70 -8.11
CA ALA A 228 1.59 -6.43 -7.48
C ALA A 228 1.54 -6.20 -5.96
N ILE A 229 2.70 -6.23 -5.28
CA ILE A 229 2.79 -5.92 -3.85
C ILE A 229 2.33 -4.48 -3.57
N ASN A 230 2.87 -3.51 -4.32
CA ASN A 230 2.52 -2.10 -4.13
C ASN A 230 1.03 -1.83 -4.44
N SER A 231 0.45 -2.57 -5.39
CA SER A 231 -0.97 -2.47 -5.75
C SER A 231 -1.90 -3.16 -4.74
N SER A 232 -1.36 -4.03 -3.88
CA SER A 232 -2.10 -4.67 -2.78
C SER A 232 -2.37 -3.71 -1.62
N ASN A 233 -1.81 -2.49 -1.65
CA ASN A 233 -2.04 -1.42 -0.67
C ASN A 233 -1.86 -1.86 0.80
N ILE A 234 -0.90 -2.74 1.05
CA ILE A 234 -0.59 -3.20 2.41
C ILE A 234 0.12 -2.06 3.16
N THR A 235 -0.50 -1.58 4.24
CA THR A 235 0.00 -0.44 5.01
C THR A 235 1.46 -0.64 5.45
N GLY A 236 2.30 0.34 5.13
CA GLY A 236 3.71 0.37 5.49
C GLY A 236 4.61 -0.55 4.68
N ILE A 237 4.09 -1.34 3.73
CA ILE A 237 4.90 -2.21 2.86
C ILE A 237 5.12 -1.50 1.52
N THR A 238 6.39 -1.45 1.10
CA THR A 238 6.78 -1.04 -0.25
C THR A 238 7.73 -2.08 -0.84
N ALA A 239 7.56 -2.37 -2.13
CA ALA A 239 8.44 -3.26 -2.86
C ALA A 239 9.19 -2.50 -3.95
N THR A 240 10.48 -2.77 -4.09
CA THR A 240 11.34 -2.18 -5.13
C THR A 240 12.05 -3.30 -5.89
N ALA A 241 11.85 -3.35 -7.21
CA ALA A 241 12.56 -4.27 -8.07
C ALA A 241 14.04 -3.89 -8.17
N ASN A 242 14.95 -4.86 -8.09
CA ASN A 242 16.35 -4.63 -8.37
C ASN A 242 16.58 -4.72 -9.89
N ALA A 243 17.56 -3.95 -10.37
CA ALA A 243 17.97 -4.00 -11.76
C ALA A 243 18.35 -5.44 -12.16
N THR A 244 17.84 -5.88 -13.31
CA THR A 244 18.23 -7.15 -13.91
C THR A 244 19.55 -6.96 -14.61
N SER A 245 20.55 -7.76 -14.27
CA SER A 245 21.84 -7.69 -14.92
C SER A 245 22.46 -9.07 -15.07
N THR A 246 23.07 -9.30 -16.23
CA THR A 246 23.84 -10.50 -16.51
C THR A 246 25.06 -10.12 -17.35
N THR A 247 26.17 -10.81 -17.13
CA THR A 247 27.33 -10.74 -18.01
C THR A 247 27.29 -11.97 -18.91
N THR A 248 27.28 -11.75 -20.21
CA THR A 248 27.30 -12.84 -21.18
C THR A 248 28.66 -13.55 -21.19
N GLY A 249 28.68 -14.74 -21.78
CA GLY A 249 29.88 -15.52 -21.99
C GLY A 249 30.85 -14.87 -22.97
N THR A 250 32.11 -15.25 -22.82
CA THR A 250 33.26 -14.66 -23.49
C THR A 250 33.17 -14.78 -25.00
N TYR A 251 33.70 -13.78 -25.71
CA TYR A 251 34.01 -13.91 -27.12
C TYR A 251 34.87 -15.17 -27.36
N SER A 252 34.51 -15.95 -28.38
CA SER A 252 35.30 -17.11 -28.83
C SER A 252 35.57 -17.05 -30.32
N ALA A 253 36.83 -17.27 -30.69
CA ALA A 253 37.29 -17.39 -32.07
C ALA A 253 37.28 -18.86 -32.58
N ALA A 254 36.83 -19.83 -31.76
CA ALA A 254 36.91 -21.25 -32.08
C ALA A 254 36.08 -21.67 -33.32
N SER A 255 35.09 -20.87 -33.70
CA SER A 255 34.36 -21.00 -34.96
C SER A 255 34.23 -19.59 -35.56
N PRO A 256 35.20 -19.12 -36.34
CA PRO A 256 35.20 -17.75 -36.82
C PRO A 256 34.09 -17.53 -37.84
N ILE A 257 33.56 -16.30 -37.88
CA ILE A 257 32.66 -15.85 -38.94
C ILE A 257 33.43 -15.92 -40.26
N THR A 258 32.83 -16.51 -41.30
CA THR A 258 33.51 -16.79 -42.58
C THR A 258 33.12 -15.81 -43.70
N ALA A 259 32.07 -15.02 -43.50
CA ALA A 259 31.61 -13.97 -44.42
C ALA A 259 31.00 -12.80 -43.66
N ASP A 260 31.15 -11.58 -44.20
CA ASP A 260 30.45 -10.41 -43.68
C ASP A 260 28.93 -10.64 -43.82
N GLY A 261 28.16 -10.12 -42.86
CA GLY A 261 26.72 -10.32 -42.87
C GLY A 261 26.01 -9.68 -41.70
N THR A 262 24.74 -10.04 -41.54
CA THR A 262 23.91 -9.58 -40.43
C THR A 262 23.39 -10.78 -39.65
N ALA A 263 23.56 -10.73 -38.33
CA ALA A 263 22.91 -11.61 -37.38
C ALA A 263 21.76 -10.87 -36.68
N THR A 264 20.81 -11.61 -36.13
CA THR A 264 19.67 -11.05 -35.41
C THR A 264 19.71 -11.46 -33.95
N LEU A 265 19.74 -10.49 -33.06
CA LEU A 265 19.58 -10.68 -31.62
C LEU A 265 18.18 -10.20 -31.23
N THR A 266 17.35 -11.09 -30.71
CA THR A 266 16.05 -10.71 -30.15
C THR A 266 16.21 -10.48 -28.65
N ILE A 267 15.90 -9.27 -28.17
CA ILE A 267 15.84 -8.97 -26.74
C ILE A 267 14.42 -8.53 -26.39
N ASN A 268 13.82 -9.18 -25.39
CA ASN A 268 12.47 -8.88 -24.91
C ASN A 268 11.42 -8.79 -26.05
N GLY A 269 11.55 -9.68 -27.04
CA GLY A 269 10.68 -9.75 -28.21
C GLY A 269 11.01 -8.78 -29.35
N THR A 270 11.97 -7.86 -29.17
CA THR A 270 12.41 -6.92 -30.21
C THR A 270 13.64 -7.46 -30.94
N ALA A 271 13.55 -7.59 -32.26
CA ALA A 271 14.67 -7.99 -33.11
C ALA A 271 15.66 -6.83 -33.32
N ILE A 272 16.96 -7.10 -33.11
CA ILE A 272 18.07 -6.17 -33.26
C ILE A 272 19.04 -6.76 -34.29
N ASN A 273 19.27 -6.02 -35.37
CA ASN A 273 20.23 -6.44 -36.40
C ASN A 273 21.65 -6.05 -35.98
N ILE A 274 22.57 -7.02 -36.02
CA ILE A 274 23.97 -6.85 -35.68
C ILE A 274 24.77 -7.04 -36.96
N GLY A 275 25.49 -6.00 -37.38
CA GLY A 275 26.46 -6.11 -38.48
C GLY A 275 27.70 -6.87 -38.03
N LEU A 276 28.08 -7.89 -38.79
CA LEU A 276 29.22 -8.74 -38.54
C LEU A 276 30.26 -8.58 -39.64
N THR A 277 31.52 -8.40 -39.25
CA THR A 277 32.64 -8.34 -40.18
C THR A 277 33.67 -9.42 -39.86
N VAL A 278 34.18 -10.07 -40.91
CA VAL A 278 35.24 -11.09 -40.81
C VAL A 278 36.54 -10.47 -40.33
N ALA A 279 36.89 -9.28 -40.85
CA ALA A 279 38.10 -8.54 -40.48
C ALA A 279 38.08 -8.01 -39.03
N GLY A 280 36.91 -7.95 -38.39
CA GLY A 280 36.71 -7.41 -37.04
C GLY A 280 36.64 -8.44 -35.91
N ALA A 281 37.01 -9.70 -36.15
CA ALA A 281 36.80 -10.81 -35.22
C ALA A 281 37.37 -10.55 -33.81
N GLY A 282 36.48 -10.34 -32.83
CA GLY A 282 36.81 -10.02 -31.43
C GLY A 282 36.17 -8.71 -30.97
N ALA A 283 36.98 -7.73 -30.59
CA ALA A 283 36.53 -6.49 -29.97
C ALA A 283 35.60 -5.63 -30.85
N VAL A 284 35.78 -5.65 -32.18
CA VAL A 284 34.95 -4.85 -33.10
C VAL A 284 33.51 -5.35 -33.11
N ASN A 285 33.31 -6.67 -33.27
CA ASN A 285 31.96 -7.26 -33.29
C ASN A 285 31.30 -7.20 -31.90
N VAL A 286 32.06 -7.32 -30.80
CA VAL A 286 31.55 -7.14 -29.43
C VAL A 286 31.08 -5.70 -29.20
N ASN A 287 31.90 -4.70 -29.57
CA ASN A 287 31.53 -3.29 -29.46
C ASN A 287 30.33 -2.94 -30.34
N ALA A 288 30.30 -3.41 -31.58
CA ALA A 288 29.17 -3.20 -32.49
C ALA A 288 27.87 -3.80 -31.92
N THR A 289 27.96 -4.97 -31.30
CA THR A 289 26.82 -5.64 -30.66
C THR A 289 26.31 -4.85 -29.45
N ALA A 290 27.20 -4.44 -28.54
CA ALA A 290 26.81 -3.64 -27.38
C ALA A 290 26.22 -2.27 -27.79
N ALA A 291 26.77 -1.65 -28.84
CA ALA A 291 26.23 -0.42 -29.41
C ALA A 291 24.83 -0.63 -30.00
N ALA A 292 24.62 -1.71 -30.78
CA ALA A 292 23.33 -2.04 -31.36
C ALA A 292 22.24 -2.31 -30.30
N ILE A 293 22.59 -3.00 -29.21
CA ILE A 293 21.67 -3.23 -28.08
C ILE A 293 21.29 -1.90 -27.42
N THR A 294 22.28 -1.09 -27.08
CA THR A 294 22.05 0.19 -26.41
C THR A 294 21.27 1.17 -27.28
N ALA A 295 21.47 1.17 -28.60
CA ALA A 295 20.69 1.97 -29.55
C ALA A 295 19.20 1.57 -29.59
N ASN A 296 18.86 0.32 -29.25
CA ASN A 296 17.49 -0.18 -29.18
C ASN A 296 16.93 -0.22 -27.76
N SER A 297 17.63 0.36 -26.78
CA SER A 297 17.24 0.32 -25.36
C SER A 297 15.86 0.93 -25.06
N ALA A 298 15.40 1.90 -25.85
CA ALA A 298 14.07 2.48 -25.70
C ALA A 298 12.94 1.47 -25.99
N ALA A 299 13.16 0.52 -26.91
CA ALA A 299 12.20 -0.52 -27.24
C ALA A 299 12.34 -1.75 -26.33
N THR A 300 13.57 -2.11 -25.96
CA THR A 300 13.84 -3.35 -25.23
C THR A 300 13.88 -3.18 -23.71
N GLY A 301 14.12 -1.96 -23.22
CA GLY A 301 14.43 -1.66 -21.82
C GLY A 301 15.84 -2.08 -21.38
N VAL A 302 16.67 -2.61 -22.30
CA VAL A 302 17.97 -3.20 -21.98
C VAL A 302 19.10 -2.35 -22.55
N THR A 303 20.08 -2.03 -21.71
CA THR A 303 21.35 -1.42 -22.10
C THR A 303 22.48 -2.46 -22.07
N ALA A 304 23.51 -2.24 -22.87
CA ALA A 304 24.67 -3.12 -22.95
C ALA A 304 25.96 -2.34 -22.72
N THR A 305 26.88 -2.90 -21.94
CA THR A 305 28.22 -2.35 -21.73
C THR A 305 29.25 -3.44 -21.94
N VAL A 306 30.32 -3.13 -22.67
CA VAL A 306 31.40 -4.08 -22.92
C VAL A 306 32.28 -4.19 -21.67
N VAL A 307 32.53 -5.42 -21.22
CA VAL A 307 33.41 -5.73 -20.09
C VAL A 307 34.46 -6.72 -20.58
N GLY A 308 35.63 -6.19 -20.98
CA GLY A 308 36.66 -6.99 -21.65
C GLY A 308 36.15 -7.57 -22.98
N THR A 309 36.01 -8.89 -23.04
CA THR A 309 35.50 -9.63 -24.20
C THR A 309 34.06 -10.14 -24.03
N THR A 310 33.36 -9.65 -23.00
CA THR A 310 31.96 -9.99 -22.67
C THR A 310 31.07 -8.75 -22.77
N ILE A 311 29.75 -8.96 -22.75
CA ILE A 311 28.77 -7.88 -22.72
C ILE A 311 27.95 -8.01 -21.43
N LYS A 312 27.93 -6.94 -20.63
CA LYS A 312 27.00 -6.81 -19.52
C LYS A 312 25.69 -6.23 -20.03
N LEU A 313 24.62 -7.01 -19.95
CA LEU A 313 23.26 -6.57 -20.20
C LEU A 313 22.67 -6.06 -18.88
N SER A 314 21.96 -4.94 -18.93
CA SER A 314 21.31 -4.35 -17.75
C SER A 314 19.93 -3.80 -18.10
N ASN A 315 18.94 -4.12 -17.28
CA ASN A 315 17.64 -3.47 -17.27
C ASN A 315 17.42 -2.84 -15.88
N SER A 316 17.33 -1.52 -15.83
CA SER A 316 17.21 -0.77 -14.57
C SER A 316 15.86 -0.93 -13.89
N ASP A 317 14.80 -1.32 -14.62
CA ASP A 317 13.45 -1.39 -14.08
C ASP A 317 13.10 -2.74 -13.43
N GLY A 318 14.02 -3.72 -13.51
CA GLY A 318 13.86 -5.06 -12.95
C GLY A 318 12.95 -5.97 -13.76
N SER A 319 12.66 -5.63 -15.03
CA SER A 319 12.07 -6.57 -15.98
C SER A 319 13.11 -7.59 -16.43
N ASN A 320 12.67 -8.82 -16.66
CA ASN A 320 13.53 -9.89 -17.12
C ASN A 320 14.22 -9.51 -18.44
N ILE A 321 15.42 -10.04 -18.66
CA ILE A 321 16.13 -9.92 -19.93
C ILE A 321 16.00 -11.26 -20.63
N VAL A 322 15.18 -11.30 -21.68
CA VAL A 322 14.97 -12.48 -22.52
C VAL A 322 15.76 -12.28 -23.80
N ALA A 323 16.84 -13.03 -24.00
CA ALA A 323 17.71 -12.91 -25.17
C ALA A 323 17.71 -14.19 -26.00
N ASN A 324 17.71 -14.03 -27.32
CA ASN A 324 17.88 -15.11 -28.30
C ASN A 324 18.71 -14.64 -29.48
N PHE A 325 19.70 -15.44 -29.91
CA PHE A 325 20.57 -15.10 -31.03
C PHE A 325 20.34 -16.04 -32.21
N ALA A 326 20.10 -15.44 -33.38
CA ALA A 326 19.97 -16.13 -34.65
C ALA A 326 21.10 -15.67 -35.62
N PRO A 327 21.83 -16.59 -36.27
CA PRO A 327 22.98 -16.25 -37.13
C PRO A 327 22.62 -15.47 -38.39
N GLY A 328 21.35 -15.47 -38.80
CA GLY A 328 20.88 -14.71 -39.96
C GLY A 328 21.62 -15.08 -41.25
N GLY A 329 22.00 -14.06 -42.03
CA GLY A 329 22.73 -14.22 -43.31
C GLY A 329 24.24 -14.44 -43.16
N ALA A 330 24.79 -14.35 -41.95
CA ALA A 330 26.21 -14.56 -41.69
C ALA A 330 26.50 -16.05 -41.45
N THR A 331 26.95 -16.75 -42.50
CA THR A 331 27.25 -18.19 -42.43
C THR A 331 28.32 -18.49 -41.37
N GLY A 332 27.97 -19.36 -40.41
CA GLY A 332 28.86 -19.79 -39.32
C GLY A 332 28.90 -18.86 -38.10
N ALA A 333 28.09 -17.80 -38.05
CA ALA A 333 28.03 -16.91 -36.89
C ALA A 333 27.44 -17.63 -35.66
N LEU A 334 28.08 -17.49 -34.51
CA LEU A 334 27.60 -17.95 -33.21
C LEU A 334 27.45 -16.76 -32.26
N ALA A 335 26.61 -16.89 -31.25
CA ALA A 335 26.48 -15.88 -30.19
C ALA A 335 27.83 -15.58 -29.51
N ALA A 336 28.71 -16.58 -29.39
CA ALA A 336 30.05 -16.39 -28.87
C ALA A 336 30.95 -15.51 -29.77
N ASN A 337 30.70 -15.38 -31.08
CA ASN A 337 31.52 -14.52 -31.94
C ASN A 337 31.24 -13.02 -31.74
N VAL A 338 30.17 -12.68 -31.03
CA VAL A 338 29.76 -11.32 -30.71
C VAL A 338 29.85 -11.02 -29.21
N GLY A 339 30.50 -11.88 -28.42
CA GLY A 339 30.59 -11.74 -26.97
C GLY A 339 29.28 -12.01 -26.25
N LEU A 340 28.35 -12.76 -26.85
CA LEU A 340 27.11 -13.24 -26.26
C LEU A 340 27.18 -14.74 -25.94
N GLY A 341 28.36 -15.26 -25.54
CA GLY A 341 28.50 -16.68 -25.20
C GLY A 341 27.47 -17.10 -24.15
N GLY A 342 26.88 -18.29 -24.26
CA GLY A 342 25.84 -18.74 -23.32
C GLY A 342 24.44 -18.15 -23.55
N VAL A 343 24.26 -17.19 -24.46
CA VAL A 343 22.95 -16.99 -25.12
C VAL A 343 22.78 -18.16 -26.09
N ALA A 344 21.74 -18.96 -25.91
CA ALA A 344 21.54 -20.17 -26.72
C ALA A 344 21.44 -19.79 -28.20
N GLY A 345 22.14 -20.55 -29.05
CA GLY A 345 22.00 -20.44 -30.50
C GLY A 345 20.71 -21.11 -30.97
N ASP A 346 19.94 -20.40 -31.79
CA ASP A 346 18.84 -20.84 -32.66
C ASP A 346 17.66 -21.66 -32.08
N ALA A 347 17.65 -22.05 -30.78
CA ALA A 347 16.59 -22.93 -30.27
C ALA A 347 15.96 -22.58 -28.91
N ALA A 348 16.49 -21.62 -28.13
CA ALA A 348 15.87 -21.27 -26.85
C ALA A 348 16.13 -19.84 -26.38
N ASN A 349 15.10 -19.21 -25.84
CA ASN A 349 15.25 -17.95 -25.13
C ASN A 349 16.03 -18.17 -23.82
N VAL A 350 17.08 -17.38 -23.60
CA VAL A 350 17.74 -17.30 -22.29
C VAL A 350 17.09 -16.17 -21.51
N THR A 351 16.46 -16.50 -20.38
CA THR A 351 15.82 -15.52 -19.50
C THR A 351 16.71 -15.27 -18.29
N THR A 352 17.13 -14.02 -18.13
CA THR A 352 17.77 -13.54 -16.90
C THR A 352 16.72 -12.90 -16.02
N PHE A 353 16.68 -13.35 -14.77
CA PHE A 353 15.79 -12.82 -13.73
C PHE A 353 16.56 -11.90 -12.79
N SER A 354 15.82 -11.08 -12.04
CA SER A 354 16.34 -10.33 -10.90
C SER A 354 15.58 -10.67 -9.62
N SER A 355 16.04 -10.08 -8.51
CA SER A 355 15.33 -10.05 -7.25
C SER A 355 14.63 -8.70 -7.07
N TYR A 356 13.82 -8.59 -6.02
CA TYR A 356 13.31 -7.33 -5.51
C TYR A 356 13.59 -7.26 -4.01
N LYS A 357 13.32 -6.12 -3.38
CA LYS A 357 13.34 -5.99 -1.92
C LYS A 357 11.99 -5.50 -1.42
N LEU A 358 11.61 -5.90 -0.21
CA LEU A 358 10.51 -5.27 0.51
C LEU A 358 11.11 -4.39 1.61
N ALA A 359 10.57 -3.20 1.76
CA ALA A 359 10.78 -2.35 2.90
C ALA A 359 9.46 -2.20 3.66
N TYR A 360 9.53 -2.43 4.96
CA TYR A 360 8.46 -2.15 5.89
C TYR A 360 8.80 -0.89 6.69
N SER A 361 7.89 0.07 6.73
CA SER A 361 7.95 1.25 7.59
C SER A 361 6.86 1.15 8.66
N GLY A 362 7.26 0.83 9.88
CA GLY A 362 6.38 0.60 11.01
C GLY A 362 7.01 -0.30 12.06
N SER A 363 6.46 -0.30 13.27
CA SER A 363 6.90 -1.18 14.36
C SER A 363 6.18 -2.54 14.29
N GLY A 364 6.74 -3.55 14.96
CA GLY A 364 6.17 -4.91 14.99
C GLY A 364 6.89 -5.85 14.04
N SER A 365 6.14 -6.61 13.25
CA SER A 365 6.70 -7.62 12.34
C SER A 365 5.93 -7.74 11.03
N VAL A 366 6.60 -8.26 10.02
CA VAL A 366 6.02 -8.64 8.72
C VAL A 366 6.10 -10.14 8.60
N VAL A 367 4.98 -10.78 8.28
CA VAL A 367 4.89 -12.21 8.03
C VAL A 367 4.66 -12.43 6.54
N ILE A 368 5.61 -13.11 5.90
CA ILE A 368 5.49 -13.60 4.52
C ILE A 368 5.03 -15.05 4.57
N GLY A 369 3.93 -15.34 3.88
CA GLY A 369 3.34 -16.68 3.81
C GLY A 369 2.77 -16.99 2.43
N GLY A 370 1.95 -18.03 2.38
CA GLY A 370 1.35 -18.57 1.16
C GLY A 370 1.92 -19.93 0.78
N THR A 371 1.38 -20.51 -0.29
CA THR A 371 1.75 -21.83 -0.81
C THR A 371 2.80 -21.79 -1.92
N GLY A 372 3.11 -20.60 -2.45
CA GLY A 372 4.08 -20.41 -3.52
C GLY A 372 5.51 -20.66 -3.05
N ALA A 373 6.31 -21.29 -3.91
CA ALA A 373 7.73 -21.51 -3.62
C ALA A 373 8.49 -20.18 -3.56
N ALA A 374 9.48 -20.08 -2.67
CA ALA A 374 10.33 -18.90 -2.51
C ALA A 374 10.97 -18.41 -3.83
N ALA A 375 11.27 -19.33 -4.75
CA ALA A 375 11.85 -19.02 -6.06
C ALA A 375 10.85 -18.43 -7.07
N THR A 376 9.55 -18.63 -6.84
CA THR A 376 8.45 -18.07 -7.63
C THR A 376 7.99 -16.73 -7.06
N ILE A 377 7.90 -16.62 -5.73
CA ILE A 377 7.49 -15.39 -5.06
C ILE A 377 8.65 -14.40 -4.89
N GLY A 378 9.91 -14.87 -4.92
CA GLY A 378 11.13 -14.04 -4.85
C GLY A 378 11.54 -13.60 -3.44
N VAL A 379 11.00 -14.23 -2.40
CA VAL A 379 11.29 -13.97 -0.99
C VAL A 379 11.14 -15.25 -0.16
N ALA A 380 11.87 -15.35 0.94
CA ALA A 380 11.67 -16.44 1.90
C ALA A 380 10.40 -16.21 2.73
N THR A 381 9.65 -17.29 2.98
CA THR A 381 8.52 -17.28 3.92
C THR A 381 9.02 -17.21 5.36
N GLY A 382 8.32 -16.49 6.22
CA GLY A 382 8.66 -16.36 7.63
C GLY A 382 8.31 -14.99 8.22
N THR A 383 8.66 -14.79 9.47
CA THR A 383 8.42 -13.55 10.21
C THR A 383 9.71 -12.73 10.27
N THR A 384 9.64 -11.49 9.81
CA THR A 384 10.72 -10.50 9.95
C THR A 384 10.29 -9.43 10.94
N ALA A 385 11.02 -9.28 12.05
CA ALA A 385 10.78 -8.20 13.00
C ALA A 385 11.32 -6.87 12.47
N SER A 386 10.61 -5.79 12.73
CA SER A 386 11.13 -4.44 12.54
C SER A 386 12.24 -4.18 13.54
N ALA A 387 13.33 -3.57 13.08
CA ALA A 387 14.35 -2.99 13.93
C ALA A 387 14.13 -1.49 14.09
N ALA A 388 14.54 -0.94 15.23
CA ALA A 388 14.65 0.50 15.41
C ALA A 388 15.98 0.98 14.82
N THR A 389 15.92 2.07 14.08
CA THR A 389 17.10 2.79 13.57
C THR A 389 17.01 4.25 13.99
N GLY A 390 18.14 4.86 14.33
CA GLY A 390 18.20 6.20 14.90
C GLY A 390 18.64 6.19 16.37
N THR A 391 18.44 7.32 17.04
CA THR A 391 18.72 7.49 18.47
C THR A 391 17.44 7.93 19.15
N ALA A 392 17.00 7.16 20.15
CA ALA A 392 15.82 7.52 20.93
C ALA A 392 16.05 8.85 21.67
N VAL A 393 15.01 9.66 21.83
CA VAL A 393 15.06 10.90 22.64
C VAL A 393 15.48 10.60 24.07
N SER A 394 15.11 9.42 24.61
CA SER A 394 15.54 8.96 25.93
C SER A 394 17.05 8.71 26.06
N GLN A 395 17.76 8.58 24.94
CA GLN A 395 19.21 8.35 24.86
C GLN A 395 19.98 9.61 24.47
N LEU A 396 19.30 10.77 24.40
CA LEU A 396 19.95 12.03 24.06
C LEU A 396 20.92 12.45 25.17
N ASP A 397 22.20 12.53 24.82
CA ASP A 397 23.26 13.06 25.66
C ASP A 397 23.85 14.32 25.02
N ILE A 398 23.66 15.46 25.67
CA ILE A 398 24.21 16.76 25.28
C ILE A 398 25.34 17.21 26.21
N SER A 399 25.86 16.32 27.06
CA SER A 399 26.90 16.66 28.04
C SER A 399 28.32 16.74 27.43
N THR A 400 28.51 16.19 26.23
CA THR A 400 29.82 16.07 25.55
C THR A 400 30.15 17.22 24.61
#